data_AF-A0A2V8P1D3-F1
#
_entry.id   AF-A0A2V8P1D3-F1
#
_cell.length_a   1.000
_cell.length_b   1.000
_cell.length_c   1.000
_cell.angle_alpha   90.00
_cell.angle_beta   90.00
_cell.angle_gamma   90.00
#
_symmetry.space_group_name_H-M   'P 1'
#
loop_
_entity.id
_entity.type
_entity.pdbx_description
1 polymer ?
#
loop_
_entity_poly.entity_id
_entity_poly.type
_entity_poly.pdbx_seq_one_letter_code
_entity_poly.pdbx_strand_id
1 'polypeptide(L)'
;FTTAFATTLTPQQFVDALFANAGVTPSATERNAAINEFGSSTNTGDIAARARALRRVAENATLVTNEFNRAFVLMQYLGYLRRDPNSGQDTDYTGYDFWLTKLNQFNGNFVNAEMVKAFITSSEYRQRFGP
;
A
#
# COMPACT_ATOMS: atom_id res chain seq x y z
N PHE A 1 10.73 -15.96 -3.03
CA PHE A 1 10.39 -15.35 -4.33
C PHE A 1 10.15 -16.40 -5.41
N THR A 2 11.10 -17.27 -5.73
CA THR A 2 10.94 -18.32 -6.76
C THR A 2 9.89 -19.39 -6.41
N THR A 3 9.66 -19.67 -5.12
CA THR A 3 8.57 -20.55 -4.66
C THR A 3 7.18 -19.99 -4.94
N ALA A 4 7.01 -18.67 -4.73
CA ALA A 4 5.73 -17.99 -4.96
C ALA A 4 5.54 -17.59 -6.44
N PHE A 5 6.65 -17.34 -7.14
CA PHE A 5 6.69 -16.92 -8.53
C PHE A 5 7.67 -17.81 -9.30
N ALA A 6 7.22 -18.99 -9.72
CA ALA A 6 8.05 -19.95 -10.45
C ALA A 6 8.57 -19.34 -11.76
N THR A 7 9.76 -19.75 -12.21
CA THR A 7 10.34 -19.32 -13.49
C THR A 7 9.63 -19.91 -14.70
N THR A 8 8.84 -20.97 -14.50
CA THR A 8 7.99 -21.62 -15.51
C THR A 8 6.73 -20.82 -15.84
N LEU A 9 6.39 -19.78 -15.05
CA LEU A 9 5.27 -18.90 -15.34
C LEU A 9 5.50 -18.15 -16.65
N THR A 10 4.42 -17.90 -17.40
CA THR A 10 4.46 -16.96 -18.52
C THR A 10 4.65 -15.53 -18.00
N PRO A 11 5.20 -14.61 -18.82
CA PRO A 11 5.31 -13.20 -18.44
C PRO A 11 4.00 -12.58 -17.96
N GLN A 12 2.87 -12.94 -18.59
CA GLN A 12 1.54 -12.49 -18.19
C GLN A 12 1.17 -12.97 -16.79
N GLN A 13 1.29 -14.28 -16.53
CA GLN A 13 0.97 -14.86 -15.22
C GLN A 13 1.84 -14.27 -14.10
N PHE A 14 3.13 -14.05 -14.38
CA PHE A 14 4.05 -13.45 -13.42
C PHE A 14 3.67 -12.00 -13.10
N VAL A 15 3.43 -11.17 -14.13
CA VAL A 15 3.07 -9.75 -13.94
C VAL A 15 1.71 -9.62 -13.25
N ASP A 16 0.72 -10.42 -13.62
CA ASP A 16 -0.59 -10.41 -12.98
C ASP A 16 -0.50 -10.80 -11.51
N ALA A 17 0.32 -11.82 -11.19
CA ALA A 17 0.57 -12.22 -9.82
C ALA A 17 1.30 -11.12 -9.02
N LEU A 18 2.22 -10.36 -9.63
CA LEU A 18 2.87 -9.24 -8.95
C LEU A 18 1.88 -8.13 -8.61
N PHE A 19 1.03 -7.71 -9.55
CA PHE A 19 0.01 -6.69 -9.32
C PHE A 19 -1.05 -7.14 -8.31
N ALA A 20 -1.46 -8.41 -8.37
CA ALA A 20 -2.37 -9.00 -7.39
C ALA A 20 -1.78 -8.97 -5.97
N ASN A 21 -0.49 -9.33 -5.82
CA ASN A 21 0.19 -9.23 -4.53
C ASN A 21 0.35 -7.78 -4.05
N ALA A 22 0.54 -6.84 -4.97
CA ALA A 22 0.56 -5.41 -4.66
C ALA A 22 -0.82 -4.85 -4.29
N GLY A 23 -1.91 -5.59 -4.50
CA GLY A 23 -3.27 -5.12 -4.30
C GLY A 23 -3.65 -3.95 -5.23
N VAL A 24 -3.02 -3.88 -6.41
CA VAL A 24 -3.25 -2.83 -7.40
C VAL A 24 -3.84 -3.43 -8.67
N THR A 25 -4.91 -2.83 -9.17
CA THR A 25 -5.42 -3.11 -10.51
C THR A 25 -4.71 -2.16 -11.49
N PRO A 26 -3.76 -2.65 -12.32
CA PRO A 26 -3.06 -1.80 -13.26
C PRO A 26 -3.95 -1.41 -14.45
N SER A 27 -3.64 -0.29 -15.09
CA SER A 27 -4.11 -0.02 -16.43
C SER A 27 -3.52 -1.01 -17.44
N ALA A 28 -4.14 -1.13 -18.62
CA ALA A 28 -3.63 -1.95 -19.71
C ALA A 28 -2.19 -1.53 -20.11
N THR A 29 -1.90 -0.22 -20.09
CA THR A 29 -0.58 0.33 -20.42
C THR A 29 0.48 -0.10 -19.42
N GLU A 30 0.23 0.05 -18.12
CA GLU A 30 1.18 -0.34 -17.06
C GLU A 30 1.44 -1.84 -17.06
N ARG A 31 0.36 -2.62 -17.22
CA ARG A 31 0.44 -4.08 -17.31
C ARG A 31 1.28 -4.52 -18.51
N ASN A 32 1.00 -3.96 -19.70
CA ASN A 32 1.74 -4.30 -20.91
C ASN A 32 3.21 -3.86 -20.84
N ALA A 33 3.51 -2.70 -20.24
CA ALA A 33 4.89 -2.27 -20.03
C ALA A 33 5.70 -3.24 -19.18
N ALA A 34 5.10 -3.81 -18.12
CA ALA A 34 5.76 -4.82 -17.28
C ALA A 34 5.92 -6.17 -18.00
N ILE A 35 4.95 -6.58 -18.83
CA ILE A 35 5.05 -7.81 -19.65
C ILE A 35 6.16 -7.66 -20.70
N ASN A 36 6.25 -6.50 -21.33
CA ASN A 36 7.21 -6.23 -22.40
C ASN A 36 8.68 -6.29 -21.93
N GLU A 37 8.94 -6.26 -20.62
CA GLU A 37 10.29 -6.48 -20.07
C GLU A 37 10.88 -7.86 -20.42
N PHE A 38 10.02 -8.83 -20.74
CA PHE A 38 10.39 -10.19 -21.13
C PHE A 38 10.50 -10.38 -22.65
N GLY A 39 10.17 -9.37 -23.46
CA GLY A 39 10.20 -9.45 -24.92
C GLY A 39 9.38 -10.63 -25.47
N SER A 40 10.00 -11.45 -26.31
CA SER A 40 9.38 -12.66 -26.89
C SER A 40 9.54 -13.93 -26.03
N SER A 41 10.03 -13.81 -24.78
CA SER A 41 10.18 -14.97 -23.90
C SER A 41 8.83 -15.58 -23.56
N THR A 42 8.76 -16.91 -23.55
CA THR A 42 7.55 -17.66 -23.17
C THR A 42 7.50 -17.97 -21.66
N ASN A 43 8.59 -17.73 -20.94
CA ASN A 43 8.69 -17.96 -19.50
C ASN A 43 9.40 -16.79 -18.79
N THR A 44 9.52 -16.88 -17.47
CA THR A 44 10.16 -15.86 -16.63
C THR A 44 11.48 -16.33 -16.04
N GLY A 45 12.27 -17.10 -16.81
CA GLY A 45 13.61 -17.53 -16.42
C GLY A 45 14.67 -16.41 -16.46
N ASP A 46 14.46 -15.36 -17.26
CA ASP A 46 15.35 -14.19 -17.32
C ASP A 46 15.24 -13.35 -16.03
N ILE A 47 16.28 -13.44 -15.20
CA ILE A 47 16.38 -12.75 -13.91
C ILE A 47 16.35 -11.22 -14.09
N ALA A 48 17.01 -10.69 -15.12
CA ALA A 48 17.07 -9.25 -15.37
C ALA A 48 15.69 -8.71 -15.78
N ALA A 49 14.97 -9.44 -16.63
CA ALA A 49 13.59 -9.11 -17.00
C ALA A 49 12.65 -9.13 -15.77
N ARG A 50 12.77 -10.15 -14.90
CA ARG A 50 12.01 -10.20 -13.64
C ARG A 50 12.26 -8.99 -12.74
N ALA A 51 13.52 -8.59 -12.60
CA ALA A 51 13.88 -7.44 -11.77
C ALA A 51 13.27 -6.14 -12.30
N ARG A 52 13.31 -5.92 -13.61
CA ARG A 52 12.69 -4.74 -14.24
C ARG A 52 11.17 -4.77 -14.14
N ALA A 53 10.53 -5.92 -14.36
CA ALA A 53 9.09 -6.08 -14.20
C ALA A 53 8.66 -5.82 -12.75
N LEU A 54 9.36 -6.40 -11.76
CA LEU A 54 9.11 -6.14 -10.33
C LEU A 54 9.27 -4.66 -10.00
N ARG A 55 10.34 -4.01 -10.48
CA ARG A 55 10.57 -2.59 -10.27
C ARG A 55 9.42 -1.74 -10.80
N ARG A 56 8.90 -2.03 -12.01
CA ARG A 56 7.73 -1.33 -12.57
C ARG A 56 6.49 -1.45 -11.70
N VAL A 57 6.23 -2.64 -11.14
CA VAL A 57 5.10 -2.84 -10.22
C VAL A 57 5.33 -2.09 -8.91
N ALA A 58 6.54 -2.13 -8.36
CA ALA A 58 6.89 -1.44 -7.12
C ALA A 58 6.84 0.09 -7.24
N GLU A 59 7.18 0.65 -8.41
CA GLU A 59 7.13 2.08 -8.70
C GLU A 59 5.75 2.53 -9.23
N ASN A 60 4.74 1.66 -9.24
CA ASN A 60 3.40 2.01 -9.69
C ASN A 60 2.80 3.12 -8.82
N ALA A 61 2.28 4.18 -9.45
CA ALA A 61 1.78 5.36 -8.73
C ALA A 61 0.62 5.04 -7.78
N THR A 62 -0.25 4.10 -8.15
CA THR A 62 -1.36 3.64 -7.29
C THR A 62 -0.82 2.92 -6.06
N LEU A 63 0.19 2.05 -6.22
CA LEU A 63 0.84 1.39 -5.09
C LEU A 63 1.47 2.42 -4.14
N VAL A 64 2.24 3.35 -4.70
CA VAL A 64 2.89 4.43 -3.94
C VAL A 64 1.86 5.24 -3.13
N THR A 65 0.73 5.59 -3.75
CA THR A 65 -0.34 6.35 -3.09
C THR A 65 -0.99 5.54 -1.96
N ASN A 66 -1.27 4.25 -2.21
CA ASN A 66 -1.87 3.36 -1.22
C ASN A 66 -0.97 3.20 0.01
N GLU A 67 0.33 2.96 -0.20
CA GLU A 67 1.29 2.82 0.89
C GLU A 67 1.55 4.14 1.62
N PHE A 68 1.56 5.26 0.89
CA PHE A 68 1.65 6.58 1.51
C PHE A 68 0.46 6.84 2.45
N ASN A 69 -0.77 6.55 2.01
CA ASN A 69 -1.97 6.74 2.84
C ASN A 69 -1.95 5.85 4.09
N ARG A 70 -1.51 4.59 3.95
CA ARG A 70 -1.29 3.67 5.08
C ARG A 70 -0.28 4.24 6.08
N ALA A 71 0.89 4.64 5.59
CA ALA A 71 1.94 5.22 6.42
C ALA A 71 1.50 6.53 7.08
N PHE A 72 0.74 7.37 6.38
CA PHE A 72 0.19 8.61 6.91
C PHE A 72 -0.75 8.33 8.09
N VAL A 73 -1.68 7.39 7.96
CA VAL A 73 -2.57 6.98 9.06
C VAL A 73 -1.75 6.48 10.26
N LEU A 74 -0.76 5.62 10.02
CA LEU A 74 0.10 5.09 11.08
C LEU A 74 0.84 6.22 11.82
N MET A 75 1.36 7.19 11.10
CA MET A 75 2.05 8.34 11.68
C MET A 75 1.14 9.19 12.58
N GLN A 76 -0.18 9.19 12.38
CA GLN A 76 -1.10 9.85 13.30
C GLN A 76 -1.14 9.15 14.66
N TYR A 77 -1.17 7.82 14.69
CA TYR A 77 -1.11 7.03 15.93
C TYR A 77 0.23 7.21 16.64
N LEU A 78 1.33 7.07 15.90
CA LEU A 78 2.68 7.19 16.47
C LEU A 78 2.98 8.62 16.93
N GLY A 79 2.60 9.63 16.14
CA GLY A 79 2.92 11.04 16.39
C GLY A 79 2.04 11.66 17.48
N TYR A 80 0.72 11.46 17.43
CA TYR A 80 -0.20 12.07 18.39
C TYR A 80 -0.45 11.17 19.60
N LEU A 81 -0.71 9.88 19.40
CA LEU A 81 -1.10 8.97 20.50
C LEU A 81 0.10 8.22 21.11
N ARG A 82 1.26 8.27 20.46
CA ARG A 82 2.51 7.61 20.91
C ARG A 82 2.34 6.13 21.18
N ARG A 83 1.58 5.44 20.32
CA ARG A 83 1.29 4.01 20.43
C ARG A 83 1.00 3.39 19.06
N ASP A 84 1.08 2.07 18.98
CA ASP A 84 0.64 1.32 17.80
C ASP A 84 -0.89 1.33 17.70
N PRO A 85 -1.47 1.24 16.49
CA PRO A 85 -2.92 1.32 16.31
C PRO A 85 -3.72 0.22 17.01
N ASN A 86 -3.11 -0.93 17.27
CA ASN A 86 -3.70 -2.11 17.91
C ASN A 86 -3.19 -2.33 19.35
N SER A 87 -2.79 -1.26 20.03
CA SER A 87 -2.25 -1.31 21.38
C SER A 87 -3.02 -0.40 22.34
N GLY A 88 -2.95 -0.72 23.64
CA GLY A 88 -3.62 0.06 24.68
C GLY A 88 -5.09 -0.28 24.78
N GLN A 89 -5.96 0.69 24.47
CA GLN A 89 -7.42 0.52 24.51
C GLN A 89 -7.97 -0.20 23.27
N ASP A 90 -7.23 -0.17 22.17
CA ASP A 90 -7.57 -0.89 20.94
C ASP A 90 -6.88 -2.26 20.96
N THR A 91 -7.63 -3.32 20.65
CA THR A 91 -7.10 -4.70 20.56
C THR A 91 -6.96 -5.19 19.12
N ASP A 92 -7.34 -4.35 18.15
CA ASP A 92 -7.31 -4.67 16.73
C ASP A 92 -7.02 -3.41 15.88
N TYR A 93 -7.12 -3.53 14.56
CA TYR A 93 -6.88 -2.44 13.61
C TYR A 93 -8.15 -1.71 13.15
N THR A 94 -9.31 -1.94 13.80
CA THR A 94 -10.60 -1.38 13.33
C THR A 94 -10.55 0.15 13.23
N GLY A 95 -9.95 0.83 14.21
CA GLY A 95 -9.77 2.28 14.17
C GLY A 95 -8.81 2.74 13.05
N TYR A 96 -7.74 1.99 12.81
CA TYR A 96 -6.80 2.27 11.72
C TYR A 96 -7.48 2.13 10.35
N ASP A 97 -8.21 1.03 10.14
CA ASP A 97 -8.91 0.74 8.90
C ASP A 97 -10.03 1.74 8.62
N PHE A 98 -10.74 2.18 9.66
CA PHE A 98 -11.71 3.28 9.56
C PHE A 98 -11.06 4.54 9.00
N TRP A 99 -9.94 4.98 9.58
CA TRP A 99 -9.28 6.20 9.16
C TRP A 99 -8.65 6.07 7.77
N LEU A 100 -8.05 4.93 7.45
CA LEU A 100 -7.51 4.65 6.12
C LEU A 100 -8.64 4.69 5.07
N THR A 101 -9.77 4.06 5.37
CA THR A 101 -10.95 4.09 4.49
C THR A 101 -11.45 5.52 4.29
N LYS A 102 -11.59 6.30 5.36
CA LYS A 102 -12.02 7.70 5.28
C LYS A 102 -11.02 8.54 4.47
N LEU A 103 -9.72 8.38 4.69
CA LEU A 103 -8.68 9.10 3.94
C LEU A 103 -8.75 8.78 2.44
N ASN A 104 -8.93 7.50 2.09
CA ASN A 104 -9.07 7.06 0.70
C ASN A 104 -10.35 7.60 0.04
N GLN A 105 -11.47 7.68 0.77
CA GLN A 105 -12.72 8.30 0.27
C GLN A 105 -12.53 9.77 -0.13
N PHE A 106 -11.61 10.48 0.54
CA PHE A 106 -11.27 11.86 0.24
C PHE A 106 -10.00 12.01 -0.61
N ASN A 107 -9.58 10.96 -1.33
CA ASN A 107 -8.41 10.97 -2.22
C ASN A 107 -7.12 11.42 -1.51
N GLY A 108 -6.90 11.02 -0.27
CA GLY A 108 -5.72 11.41 0.51
C GLY A 108 -5.81 12.82 1.13
N ASN A 109 -6.92 13.54 0.94
CA ASN A 109 -7.11 14.85 1.56
C ASN A 109 -7.47 14.69 3.05
N PHE A 110 -6.45 14.78 3.90
CA PHE A 110 -6.59 14.63 5.36
C PHE A 110 -7.44 15.74 6.02
N VAL A 111 -7.58 16.90 5.37
CA VAL A 111 -8.42 18.02 5.85
C VAL A 111 -9.89 17.64 5.67
N ASN A 112 -10.26 17.18 4.47
CA ASN A 112 -11.63 16.73 4.20
C ASN A 112 -11.99 15.46 4.97
N ALA A 113 -11.01 14.58 5.22
CA ALA A 113 -11.17 13.43 6.10
C ALA A 113 -11.27 13.82 7.59
N GLU A 114 -11.07 15.09 7.95
CA GLU A 114 -11.01 15.61 9.32
C GLU A 114 -10.03 14.85 10.24
N MET A 115 -9.01 14.23 9.64
CA MET A 115 -8.24 13.21 10.32
C MET A 115 -7.36 13.79 11.42
N VAL A 116 -6.47 14.73 11.09
CA VAL A 116 -5.54 15.34 12.07
C VAL A 116 -6.32 15.99 13.22
N LYS A 117 -7.42 16.67 12.91
CA LYS A 117 -8.31 17.29 13.89
C LYS A 117 -8.85 16.25 14.87
N ALA A 118 -9.37 15.13 14.37
CA ALA A 118 -9.94 14.09 15.21
C ALA A 118 -8.94 13.47 16.19
N PHE A 119 -7.68 13.29 15.77
CA PHE A 119 -6.62 12.79 16.66
C PHE A 119 -6.30 13.77 17.80
N ILE A 120 -6.10 15.07 17.48
CA ILE A 120 -5.80 16.11 18.49
C ILE A 120 -6.98 16.34 19.43
N THR A 121 -8.22 16.26 18.93
CA THR A 121 -9.41 16.43 19.76
C THR A 121 -9.91 15.14 20.40
N SER A 122 -9.24 14.00 20.19
CA SER A 122 -9.63 12.74 20.83
C SER A 122 -9.59 12.88 22.35
N SER A 123 -10.45 12.11 23.04
CA SER A 123 -10.42 12.03 24.51
C SER A 123 -9.07 11.51 24.99
N GLU A 124 -8.52 10.49 24.34
CA GLU A 124 -7.22 9.92 24.66
C GLU A 124 -6.09 10.97 24.58
N TYR A 125 -5.97 11.68 23.45
CA TYR A 125 -4.93 12.70 23.29
C TYR A 125 -5.06 13.79 24.35
N ARG A 126 -6.27 14.30 24.58
CA ARG A 126 -6.51 15.37 25.56
C ARG A 126 -6.21 14.92 26.99
N GLN A 127 -6.59 13.70 27.37
CA GLN A 127 -6.33 13.18 28.72
C GLN A 127 -4.86 12.89 28.98
N ARG A 128 -4.09 12.49 27.96
CA ARG A 128 -2.68 12.10 28.11
C ARG A 128 -1.71 13.25 27.85
N PHE A 129 -2.04 14.15 26.94
CA PHE A 129 -1.12 15.15 26.39
C PHE A 129 -1.75 16.54 26.18
N GLY A 130 -3.04 16.71 26.51
CA GLY A 130 -3.68 18.03 26.48
C GLY A 130 -3.26 18.91 27.66
N PRO A 131 -3.53 20.22 27.59
CA PRO A 131 -3.35 21.15 28.71
C PRO A 131 -4.21 20.81 29.92
#